data_AF-A0A3M9JV73-F1
#
_entry.id   AF-A0A3M9JV73-F1
#
_cell.length_a   1.000
_cell.length_b   1.000
_cell.length_c   1.000
_cell.angle_alpha   90.00
_cell.angle_beta   90.00
_cell.angle_gamma   90.00
#
_symmetry.space_group_name_H-M   'P 1'
#
loop_
_entity.id
_entity.type
_entity.pdbx_description
1 polymer ?
#
loop_
_entity_poly.entity_id
_entity_poly.type
_entity_poly.pdbx_seq_one_letter_code
_entity_poly.pdbx_strand_id
1 'polypeptide(L)' 'MVERVTADRLILVNVVGRWFYLRQPTFIGTGQSYWIDHETSELCVDRGAARVTRHARVTRHAGWMCR' A
#
# COMPACT_ATOMS: atom_id res chain seq x y z
N MET A 1 13.25 -6.61 10.21
CA MET A 1 11.88 -6.93 10.68
C MET A 1 10.97 -5.91 10.03
N VAL A 2 9.99 -6.35 9.23
CA VAL A 2 9.05 -5.43 8.57
C VAL A 2 7.90 -5.15 9.53
N GLU A 3 7.68 -3.88 9.86
CA GLU A 3 6.60 -3.47 10.76
C GLU A 3 5.25 -3.65 10.04
N ARG A 4 4.43 -4.56 10.56
CA ARG A 4 3.09 -4.84 10.04
C ARG A 4 2.05 -4.09 10.84
N VAL A 5 1.15 -3.42 10.14
CA VAL A 5 0.04 -2.68 10.72
C VAL A 5 -1.26 -3.37 10.37
N THR A 6 -2.10 -3.62 11.37
CA THR A 6 -3.45 -4.15 11.15
C THR A 6 -4.45 -3.00 11.04
N ALA A 7 -5.26 -3.01 9.99
CA ALA A 7 -6.32 -2.02 9.81
C ALA A 7 -7.50 -2.34 10.72
N ASP A 8 -7.82 -1.42 11.64
CA ASP A 8 -8.99 -1.51 12.53
C ASP A 8 -10.32 -1.16 11.81
N ARG A 9 -10.22 -0.46 10.68
CA ARG A 9 -11.36 -0.03 9.84
C ARG A 9 -11.00 -0.12 8.37
N LEU A 10 -11.98 0.06 7.49
CA LEU A 10 -11.72 0.22 6.06
C LEU A 10 -10.88 1.48 5.82
N ILE A 11 -9.72 1.31 5.18
CA ILE A 11 -8.80 2.40 4.85
C ILE A 11 -8.65 2.45 3.33
N LEU A 12 -8.77 3.64 2.75
CA LEU A 12 -8.32 3.91 1.39
C LEU A 12 -6.92 4.52 1.45
N VAL A 13 -5.91 3.75 1.07
CA VAL A 13 -4.53 4.21 1.03
C VAL A 13 -4.22 4.73 -0.36
N ASN A 14 -3.84 6.01 -0.44
CA ASN A 14 -3.24 6.59 -1.65
C ASN A 14 -1.78 6.99 -1.43
N VAL A 15 -1.46 7.41 -0.20
CA VAL A 15 -0.12 7.81 0.22
C VAL A 15 0.19 7.18 1.57
N VAL A 16 1.34 6.51 1.69
CA VAL A 16 1.87 6.03 2.97
C VAL A 16 3.03 6.93 3.41
N GLY A 17 3.01 7.37 4.66
CA GLY A 17 4.12 8.13 5.26
C GLY A 17 4.47 9.45 4.56
N ARG A 18 3.55 10.06 3.79
CA ARG A 18 3.74 11.31 3.00
C ARG A 18 4.73 11.25 1.82
N TRP A 19 5.36 10.10 1.56
CA TRP A 19 6.37 9.96 0.48
C TRP A 19 6.13 8.74 -0.41
N PHE A 20 5.26 7.82 -0.01
CA PHE A 20 4.96 6.60 -0.74
C PHE A 20 3.64 6.73 -1.47
N TYR A 21 3.68 7.24 -2.70
CA TYR A 21 2.49 7.41 -3.55
C TYR A 21 2.20 6.13 -4.31
N LEU A 22 0.95 5.68 -4.27
CA LEU A 22 0.48 4.54 -5.08
C LEU A 22 0.02 5.02 -6.45
N ARG A 23 0.15 4.14 -7.46
CA ARG A 23 -0.40 4.41 -8.80
C ARG A 23 -1.93 4.46 -8.79
N GLN A 24 -2.53 3.63 -7.96
CA GLN A 24 -3.97 3.57 -7.75
C GLN A 24 -4.23 3.47 -6.25
N PRO A 25 -5.24 4.21 -5.74
CA PRO A 25 -5.69 4.03 -4.36
C PRO A 25 -6.04 2.58 -4.07
N THR A 26 -5.59 2.07 -2.93
CA THR A 26 -5.80 0.69 -2.51
C THR A 26 -6.66 0.65 -1.27
N PHE A 27 -7.75 -0.12 -1.31
CA PHE A 27 -8.54 -0.42 -0.13
C PHE A 27 -7.85 -1.47 0.74
N ILE A 28 -7.86 -1.26 2.05
CA ILE A 28 -7.43 -2.20 3.07
C ILE A 28 -8.61 -2.41 4.00
N GLY A 29 -9.13 -3.64 4.02
CA GLY A 29 -10.29 -3.99 4.83
C GLY A 29 -9.95 -4.11 6.31
N THR A 30 -10.97 -4.03 7.16
CA THR A 30 -10.83 -4.30 8.59
C THR A 30 -10.24 -5.69 8.84
N GLY A 31 -9.29 -5.79 9.76
CA GLY A 31 -8.56 -7.02 10.10
C GLY A 31 -7.46 -7.39 9.11
N GLN A 32 -7.33 -6.69 7.97
CA GLN A 32 -6.22 -6.92 7.03
C GLN A 32 -4.96 -6.24 7.54
N SER A 33 -3.82 -6.90 7.31
CA SER A 33 -2.51 -6.38 7.67
C SER A 33 -1.83 -5.78 6.45
N TYR A 34 -1.07 -4.71 6.63
CA TYR A 34 -0.28 -4.11 5.56
C TYR A 34 1.07 -3.64 6.06
N TRP A 35 2.02 -3.53 5.13
CA TRP A 35 3.37 -3.06 5.41
C TRP A 35 4.05 -2.54 4.14
N ILE A 36 5.10 -1.75 4.31
CA ILE A 36 5.99 -1.39 3.21
C ILE A 36 7.14 -2.40 3.15
N ASP A 37 7.27 -3.07 2.01
CA ASP A 37 8.47 -3.82 1.67
C ASP A 37 9.53 -2.82 1.20
N HIS A 38 10.58 -2.63 2.00
CA HIS A 38 11.64 -1.69 1.71
C HIS A 38 12.63 -2.19 0.64
N GLU A 39 12.69 -3.50 0.41
CA GLU A 39 13.57 -4.08 -0.62
C GLU A 39 12.99 -3.83 -2.00
N THR A 40 11.68 -4.07 -2.17
CA THR A 40 10.99 -3.87 -3.45
C THR A 40 10.35 -2.49 -3.59
N SER A 41 10.29 -1.70 -2.52
CA SER A 41 9.55 -0.43 -2.46
C SER A 41 8.07 -0.62 -2.84
N GLU A 42 7.43 -1.63 -2.25
CA GLU A 42 6.02 -1.98 -2.49
C GLU A 42 5.19 -1.90 -1.20
N LEU A 43 3.95 -1.42 -1.32
CA LEU A 43 2.94 -1.64 -0.31
C LEU A 43 2.42 -3.07 -0.45
N CYS A 44 2.60 -3.87 0.58
CA CYS A 44 2.02 -5.19 0.70
C CYS A 44 0.78 -5.13 1.57
N VAL A 45 -0.29 -5.79 1.12
CA VAL A 45 -1.53 -5.95 1.89
C VAL A 45 -1.83 -7.43 1.95
N ASP A 46 -1.80 -8.00 3.15
CA ASP A 46 -2.29 -9.33 3.45
C ASP A 46 -3.82 -9.30 3.47
N ARG A 47 -4.41 -10.02 2.53
CA ARG A 47 -5.86 -10.13 2.35
C ARG A 47 -6.46 -11.26 3.17
N GLY A 48 -5.66 -11.98 3.95
CA GLY A 48 -6.03 -13.25 4.55
C GLY A 48 -5.97 -14.40 3.55
N ALA A 49 -6.28 -15.60 4.02
CA ALA A 49 -6.28 -16.83 3.21
C ALA A 49 -4.98 -17.03 2.40
N ALA A 50 -3.83 -16.71 3.02
CA ALA A 50 -2.51 -16.77 2.43
C ALA A 50 -2.32 -15.91 1.15
N ARG A 51 -3.16 -14.89 0.93
CA ARG A 51 -3.09 -14.01 -0.25
C ARG A 51 -2.54 -12.64 0.11
N VAL A 52 -1.43 -12.27 -0.52
CA VAL A 52 -0.85 -10.92 -0.41
C VAL A 52 -0.95 -10.20 -1.75
N THR A 53 -1.54 -8.99 -1.75
CA THR A 53 -1.50 -8.08 -2.90
C THR A 53 -0.36 -7.08 -2.74
N ARG A 54 0.39 -6.83 -3.81
CA ARG A 54 1.55 -5.92 -3.83
C ARG A 54 1.26 -4.72 -4.74
N HIS A 55 1.65 -3.54 -4.29
CA HIS A 55 1.40 -2.28 -5.00
C HIS A 55 2.69 -1.47 -5.04
N ALA A 56 3.22 -1.28 -6.25
CA ALA A 56 4.47 -0.54 -6.43
C ALA A 56 4.33 0.95 -6.09
N ARG A 57 5.38 1.50 -5.50
CA ARG A 57 5.53 2.96 -5.36
C ARG A 57 5.65 3.61 -6.72
N VAL A 58 5.02 4.77 -6.88
CA VAL A 58 5.30 5.68 -7.99
C VAL A 58 6.34 6.69 -7.54
N THR A 59 7.52 6.66 -8.18
CA THR A 59 8.64 7.58 -7.90
C THR A 59 8.61 8.87 -8.70
N ARG A 60 7.70 9.00 -9.66
CA ARG A 60 7.67 10.15 -10.57
C ARG A 60 6.30 10.81 -10.54
N HIS A 61 6.29 12.11 -10.24
CA HIS A 61 5.26 13.09 -10.60
C HIS A 61 4.88 13.13 -12.10
N ALA A 62 5.25 12.15 -12.92
CA ALA A 62 5.12 12.20 -14.38
C ALA A 62 3.84 11.54 -14.94
N GLY A 63 3.09 10.78 -14.14
CA GLY A 63 1.94 10.02 -14.64
C GLY A 63 0.55 10.59 -14.35
N TRP A 64 0.41 11.39 -13.29
CA TRP A 64 -0.91 11.78 -12.76
C TRP A 64 -1.35 13.22 -13.09
N MET A 65 -0.47 14.04 -13.70
CA MET A 65 -0.85 15.34 -14.26
C MET A 65 -1.31 15.25 -15.74
N CYS A 66 -1.33 14.05 -16.33
CA CYS A 66 -1.69 13.84 -17.73
C CYS A 66 -2.92 12.92 -17.88
N ARG A 67 -4.06 13.28 -17.28
CA ARG A 67 -5.40 13.12 -17.89
C ARG A 67 -6.50 13.71 -17.03
#